data_AF-A0A3R8KY20-F1
#
_entry.id   AF-A0A3R8KY20-F1
#
_cell.length_a   1.000
_cell.length_b   1.000
_cell.length_c   1.000
_cell.angle_alpha   90.00
_cell.angle_beta   90.00
_cell.angle_gamma   90.00
#
_symmetry.space_group_name_H-M   'P 1'
#
loop_
_entity.id
_entity.type
_entity.pdbx_description
1 polymer ?
#
loop_
_entity_poly.entity_id
_entity_poly.type
_entity_poly.pdbx_seq_one_letter_code
_entity_poly.pdbx_strand_id
1 'polypeptide(L)'
;MGIYLNSKTPFQLFCNEAAETYFIDKSSMLGGLIPLVDSNEEAQTREEKDYRYLCITRPRRFGKTMMATMIASFFGKGKDSRTVFKKLAIGDCKGFEEHINRHNVIYISFNEVPDECTAYAQYISRIKRILRNDLKRAFPNAEITNDDAIWDILTQIYETEEDGRFIFVLDEWDYIFNRGFANGKDKAAFIEFLSNLLKGKGYVELVYMTGVLPIAKYSSGSELNMFCEYTMAAEEKYSEYFGFTENEVDDLFERYQRLNPEIQHVTREGLRLWYDGYQTKSGVRIYNPRSVVFSLMNNNLAGYWTSSGPYDEIFYYIEKDISQVRDALALMISGIPVPAKVREYASTSMNLTTKDEIFSAMVVYGFLNYQDGCVSIPNKELMDKFADMVEKEVSLGYVHRLAKESGRMLEATKNADTRTMVEILEYAHNTESPLLSYSNEAELASIVRLVYLEARDEYQIEREDKAGTGYVDFIFYPRRKADDCIILELKVDSTAEEAIRQIRDRGYALKFQGRLGETGQYTGRILAVGIAYRKVDKKHSCAVEVLSGGCT
;
A
#
# COMPACT_ATOMS: atom_id res chain seq x y z
N MET A 1 2.38 31.53 14.30
CA MET A 1 1.31 30.73 14.95
C MET A 1 0.49 30.10 13.84
N GLY A 2 0.08 28.83 13.97
CA GLY A 2 -0.82 28.19 13.00
C GLY A 2 -2.22 28.80 13.02
N ILE A 3 -3.03 28.49 12.00
CA ILE A 3 -4.46 28.83 11.89
C ILE A 3 -5.19 27.55 11.49
N TYR A 4 -6.22 27.17 12.23
CA TYR A 4 -7.07 26.00 12.01
C TYR A 4 -8.44 26.34 11.44
N LEU A 5 -9.10 27.38 11.95
CA LEU A 5 -10.41 27.80 11.46
C LEU A 5 -10.27 28.62 10.17
N ASN A 6 -10.94 28.19 9.11
CA ASN A 6 -10.98 28.85 7.80
C ASN A 6 -9.58 29.21 7.27
N SER A 7 -8.63 28.31 7.52
CA SER A 7 -7.24 28.47 7.10
C SER A 7 -7.13 28.51 5.58
N LYS A 8 -6.19 29.31 5.06
CA LYS A 8 -5.84 29.33 3.63
C LYS A 8 -4.87 28.22 3.25
N THR A 9 -4.29 27.53 4.23
CA THR A 9 -3.30 26.46 4.00
C THR A 9 -3.87 25.30 3.18
N PRO A 10 -5.04 24.72 3.51
CA PRO A 10 -5.61 23.65 2.70
C PRO A 10 -5.79 24.05 1.24
N PHE A 11 -6.30 25.27 1.00
CA PHE A 11 -6.48 25.81 -0.34
C PHE A 11 -5.16 25.86 -1.12
N GLN A 12 -4.11 26.41 -0.51
CA GLN A 12 -2.82 26.53 -1.20
C GLN A 12 -2.22 25.15 -1.48
N LEU A 13 -2.29 24.23 -0.52
CA LEU A 13 -1.79 22.86 -0.70
C LEU A 13 -2.55 22.15 -1.83
N PHE A 14 -3.88 22.19 -1.82
CA PHE A 14 -4.68 21.57 -2.87
C PHE A 14 -4.45 22.21 -4.24
N CYS A 15 -4.31 23.53 -4.33
CA CYS A 15 -4.00 24.20 -5.59
C CYS A 15 -2.64 23.80 -6.16
N ASN A 16 -1.63 23.61 -5.29
CA ASN A 16 -0.32 23.15 -5.72
C ASN A 16 -0.40 21.74 -6.31
N GLU A 17 -1.09 20.83 -5.61
CA GLU A 17 -1.31 19.44 -6.06
C GLU A 17 -2.12 19.40 -7.38
N ALA A 18 -3.20 20.17 -7.47
CA ALA A 18 -4.05 20.25 -8.66
C ALA A 18 -3.34 20.86 -9.88
N ALA A 19 -2.23 21.57 -9.67
CA ALA A 19 -1.41 22.12 -10.74
C ALA A 19 -0.28 21.16 -11.19
N GLU A 20 -0.08 20.03 -10.50
CA GLU A 20 0.95 19.07 -10.87
C GLU A 20 0.64 18.37 -12.19
N THR A 21 1.70 18.09 -12.95
CA THR A 21 1.63 17.41 -14.26
C THR A 21 0.88 16.08 -14.20
N TYR A 22 1.11 15.31 -13.13
CA TYR A 22 0.55 13.98 -12.94
C TYR A 22 -0.61 13.96 -11.93
N PHE A 23 -1.34 15.08 -11.82
CA PHE A 23 -2.55 15.17 -11.00
C PHE A 23 -3.68 14.29 -11.55
N ILE A 24 -4.33 13.56 -10.64
CA ILE A 24 -5.55 12.80 -10.88
C ILE A 24 -6.69 13.43 -10.08
N ASP A 25 -7.78 13.74 -10.78
CA ASP A 25 -8.95 14.36 -10.18
C ASP A 25 -9.80 13.35 -9.41
N LYS A 26 -9.82 13.48 -8.08
CA LYS A 26 -10.64 12.68 -7.16
C LYS A 26 -11.82 13.47 -6.58
N SER A 27 -12.14 14.64 -7.14
CA SER A 27 -13.12 15.56 -6.57
C SER A 27 -14.55 15.02 -6.58
N SER A 28 -14.86 14.02 -7.40
CA SER A 28 -16.15 13.31 -7.39
C SER A 28 -16.49 12.71 -6.02
N MET A 29 -15.49 12.41 -5.17
CA MET A 29 -15.72 11.99 -3.78
C MET A 29 -16.57 13.00 -2.99
N LEU A 30 -16.42 14.30 -3.27
CA LEU A 30 -17.20 15.37 -2.61
C LEU A 30 -18.70 15.23 -2.89
N GLY A 31 -19.09 14.66 -4.03
CA GLY A 31 -20.50 14.37 -4.33
C GLY A 31 -21.14 13.39 -3.35
N GLY A 32 -20.35 12.50 -2.75
CA GLY A 32 -20.80 11.62 -1.66
C GLY A 32 -20.84 12.29 -0.28
N LEU A 33 -20.19 13.45 -0.12
CA LEU A 33 -20.13 14.21 1.14
C LEU A 33 -21.16 15.35 1.19
N ILE A 34 -21.47 15.97 0.06
CA ILE A 34 -22.46 17.06 -0.04
C ILE A 34 -23.81 16.70 0.62
N PRO A 35 -24.42 15.52 0.35
CA PRO A 35 -25.69 15.14 0.98
C PRO A 35 -25.62 15.03 2.51
N LEU A 36 -24.44 14.80 3.08
CA LEU A 36 -24.22 14.69 4.52
C LEU A 36 -24.13 16.05 5.21
N VAL A 37 -23.86 17.10 4.43
CA VAL A 37 -23.75 18.50 4.85
C VAL A 37 -25.05 19.26 4.61
N ASP A 38 -25.81 18.89 3.57
CA ASP A 38 -27.09 19.52 3.25
C ASP A 38 -28.03 19.46 4.47
N SER A 39 -28.66 20.59 4.79
CA SER A 39 -29.49 20.76 5.98
C SER A 39 -30.98 20.68 5.68
N ASN A 40 -31.36 20.44 4.42
CA ASN A 40 -32.76 20.28 4.03
C ASN A 40 -33.37 19.02 4.66
N GLU A 41 -34.16 19.22 5.74
CA GLU A 41 -34.82 18.17 6.51
C GLU A 41 -35.77 17.28 5.68
N GLU A 42 -36.24 17.75 4.53
CA GLU A 42 -37.11 16.99 3.62
C GLU A 42 -36.36 15.96 2.76
N ALA A 43 -35.03 16.11 2.62
CA ALA A 43 -34.21 15.26 1.77
C ALA A 43 -33.42 14.18 2.54
N GLN A 44 -33.28 14.31 3.86
CA GLN A 44 -32.52 13.38 4.69
C GLN A 44 -33.43 12.40 5.44
N THR A 45 -33.25 11.11 5.16
CA THR A 45 -33.75 10.05 6.02
C THR A 45 -33.05 10.11 7.39
N ARG A 46 -33.71 9.64 8.46
CA ARG A 46 -33.10 9.57 9.81
C ARG A 46 -31.77 8.80 9.84
N GLU A 47 -31.61 7.84 8.93
CA GLU A 47 -30.37 7.08 8.76
C GLU A 47 -29.23 8.00 8.27
N GLU A 48 -29.47 8.90 7.30
CA GLU A 48 -28.44 9.79 6.72
C GLU A 48 -27.79 10.75 7.71
N LYS A 49 -28.52 11.21 8.75
CA LYS A 49 -28.00 12.12 9.79
C LYS A 49 -26.93 11.46 10.69
N ASP A 50 -26.94 10.13 10.84
CA ASP A 50 -25.95 9.40 11.64
C ASP A 50 -24.62 9.20 10.88
N TYR A 51 -24.56 9.44 9.56
CA TYR A 51 -23.36 9.21 8.73
C TYR A 51 -22.43 10.44 8.58
N ARG A 52 -22.69 11.55 9.30
CA ARG A 52 -21.88 12.78 9.21
C ARG A 52 -20.50 12.69 9.87
N TYR A 53 -20.18 11.57 10.53
CA TYR A 53 -18.88 11.31 11.12
C TYR A 53 -18.16 10.23 10.30
N LEU A 54 -17.24 10.64 9.43
CA LEU A 54 -16.50 9.73 8.55
C LEU A 54 -15.06 9.61 9.01
N CYS A 55 -14.57 8.37 9.09
CA CYS A 55 -13.16 8.07 9.25
C CYS A 55 -12.71 7.19 8.09
N ILE A 56 -11.83 7.71 7.23
CA ILE A 56 -11.28 6.94 6.11
C ILE A 56 -9.82 6.64 6.39
N THR A 57 -9.50 5.36 6.55
CA THR A 57 -8.15 4.90 6.84
C THR A 57 -7.52 4.27 5.62
N ARG A 58 -6.28 4.66 5.33
CA ARG A 58 -5.52 4.12 4.20
C ARG A 58 -4.05 4.00 4.59
N PRO A 59 -3.29 3.11 3.95
CA PRO A 59 -1.86 3.05 4.21
C PRO A 59 -1.15 4.37 3.86
N ARG A 60 0.11 4.47 4.28
CA ARG A 60 0.93 5.66 4.00
C ARG A 60 1.01 5.91 2.48
N ARG A 61 1.07 7.19 2.09
CA ARG A 61 1.27 7.63 0.69
C ARG A 61 0.13 7.30 -0.31
N PHE A 62 -1.08 6.97 0.17
CA PHE A 62 -2.29 6.79 -0.67
C PHE A 62 -3.13 8.06 -0.90
N GLY A 63 -2.58 9.26 -0.65
CA GLY A 63 -3.30 10.52 -0.93
C GLY A 63 -4.25 11.00 0.17
N LYS A 64 -4.10 10.52 1.42
CA LYS A 64 -4.94 10.95 2.57
C LYS A 64 -4.95 12.47 2.79
N THR A 65 -3.77 13.08 2.87
CA THR A 65 -3.63 14.53 3.06
C THR A 65 -4.20 15.32 1.88
N MET A 66 -3.99 14.86 0.64
CA MET A 66 -4.61 15.46 -0.55
C MET A 66 -6.14 15.47 -0.44
N MET A 67 -6.73 14.37 0.02
CA MET A 67 -8.18 14.29 0.25
C MET A 67 -8.64 15.26 1.34
N ALA A 68 -7.93 15.31 2.47
CA ALA A 68 -8.24 16.21 3.56
C ALA A 68 -8.16 17.69 3.12
N THR A 69 -7.10 18.08 2.40
CA THR A 69 -6.94 19.45 1.91
C THR A 69 -7.97 19.79 0.84
N MET A 70 -8.33 18.85 -0.04
CA MET A 70 -9.40 19.02 -1.02
C MET A 70 -10.76 19.30 -0.35
N ILE A 71 -11.16 18.47 0.63
CA ILE A 71 -12.42 18.64 1.38
C ILE A 71 -12.44 20.00 2.10
N ALA A 72 -11.37 20.33 2.83
CA ALA A 72 -11.29 21.60 3.54
C ALA A 72 -11.32 22.81 2.59
N SER A 73 -10.71 22.69 1.41
CA SER A 73 -10.68 23.75 0.39
C SER A 73 -12.01 23.92 -0.34
N PHE A 74 -12.77 22.84 -0.51
CA PHE A 74 -14.07 22.88 -1.17
C PHE A 74 -15.11 23.55 -0.26
N PHE A 75 -15.28 23.06 0.97
CA PHE A 75 -16.31 23.58 1.86
C PHE A 75 -15.93 24.91 2.54
N GLY A 76 -14.63 25.15 2.79
CA GLY A 76 -14.16 26.24 3.65
C GLY A 76 -14.31 27.62 3.05
N LYS A 77 -14.86 28.57 3.85
CA LYS A 77 -15.03 29.98 3.44
C LYS A 77 -13.77 30.86 3.52
N GLY A 78 -12.63 30.29 3.94
CA GLY A 78 -11.38 31.02 4.17
C GLY A 78 -10.74 31.61 2.90
N LYS A 79 -11.01 31.00 1.74
CA LYS A 79 -10.51 31.44 0.43
C LYS A 79 -11.41 30.89 -0.68
N ASP A 80 -11.70 31.73 -1.67
CA ASP A 80 -12.46 31.31 -2.86
C ASP A 80 -11.63 30.31 -3.70
N SER A 81 -12.16 29.09 -3.83
CA SER A 81 -11.57 27.97 -4.56
C SER A 81 -12.39 27.58 -5.81
N ARG A 82 -13.46 28.33 -6.13
CA ARG A 82 -14.39 28.02 -7.22
C ARG A 82 -13.71 27.87 -8.57
N THR A 83 -12.69 28.68 -8.86
CA THR A 83 -11.98 28.64 -10.14
C THR A 83 -11.22 27.33 -10.39
N VAL A 84 -10.77 26.68 -9.32
CA VAL A 84 -10.08 25.38 -9.37
C VAL A 84 -11.12 24.28 -9.52
N PHE A 85 -12.07 24.19 -8.58
CA PHE A 85 -13.03 23.08 -8.56
C PHE A 85 -14.02 23.07 -9.72
N LYS A 86 -14.32 24.22 -10.34
CA LYS A 86 -15.18 24.28 -11.53
C LYS A 86 -14.57 23.54 -12.75
N LYS A 87 -13.26 23.31 -12.76
CA LYS A 87 -12.56 22.56 -13.81
C LYS A 87 -12.43 21.08 -13.49
N LEU A 88 -12.83 20.68 -12.29
CA LEU A 88 -12.76 19.31 -11.80
C LEU A 88 -14.15 18.66 -11.89
N ALA A 89 -14.21 17.33 -11.76
CA ALA A 89 -15.42 16.53 -11.86
C ALA A 89 -16.54 17.02 -10.93
N ILE A 90 -16.21 17.52 -9.73
CA ILE A 90 -17.20 18.07 -8.80
C ILE A 90 -17.92 19.31 -9.34
N GLY A 91 -17.32 20.04 -10.29
CA GLY A 91 -17.91 21.24 -10.90
C GLY A 91 -19.22 20.98 -11.63
N ASP A 92 -19.44 19.73 -12.07
CA ASP A 92 -20.66 19.28 -12.76
C ASP A 92 -21.66 18.59 -11.80
N CYS A 93 -21.33 18.44 -10.51
CA CYS A 93 -22.19 17.76 -9.55
C CYS A 93 -23.29 18.67 -8.97
N LYS A 94 -24.43 18.06 -8.63
CA LYS A 94 -25.51 18.73 -7.90
C LYS A 94 -25.01 19.18 -6.51
N GLY A 95 -25.39 20.38 -6.09
CA GLY A 95 -25.00 20.98 -4.81
C GLY A 95 -23.64 21.69 -4.82
N PHE A 96 -22.92 21.71 -5.96
CA PHE A 96 -21.63 22.40 -6.10
C PHE A 96 -21.69 23.88 -5.66
N GLU A 97 -22.56 24.68 -6.28
CA GLU A 97 -22.68 26.13 -5.98
C GLU A 97 -23.29 26.42 -4.60
N GLU A 98 -24.03 25.45 -4.04
CA GLU A 98 -24.69 25.56 -2.74
C GLU A 98 -23.68 25.45 -1.60
N HIS A 99 -22.65 24.61 -1.75
CA HIS A 99 -21.71 24.27 -0.68
C HIS A 99 -20.30 24.85 -0.85
N ILE A 100 -19.87 25.19 -2.07
CA ILE A 100 -18.51 25.67 -2.29
C ILE A 100 -18.21 26.97 -1.54
N ASN A 101 -17.19 26.93 -0.69
CA ASN A 101 -16.71 28.01 0.17
C ASN A 101 -17.78 28.65 1.09
N ARG A 102 -18.76 27.88 1.56
CA ARG A 102 -19.85 28.40 2.43
C ARG A 102 -19.70 28.07 3.91
N HIS A 103 -18.89 27.10 4.28
CA HIS A 103 -18.87 26.53 5.63
C HIS A 103 -17.70 27.03 6.46
N ASN A 104 -17.89 27.06 7.79
CA ASN A 104 -16.79 27.19 8.73
C ASN A 104 -16.04 25.85 8.81
N VAL A 105 -14.79 25.81 8.35
CA VAL A 105 -13.98 24.59 8.36
C VAL A 105 -12.87 24.71 9.40
N ILE A 106 -12.81 23.74 10.33
CA ILE A 106 -11.69 23.54 11.24
C ILE A 106 -10.81 22.44 10.65
N TYR A 107 -9.68 22.82 10.06
CA TYR A 107 -8.68 21.89 9.56
C TYR A 107 -7.54 21.75 10.56
N ILE A 108 -7.26 20.52 11.01
CA ILE A 108 -6.16 20.22 11.92
C ILE A 108 -5.35 19.07 11.33
N SER A 109 -4.07 19.33 11.06
CA SER A 109 -3.07 18.27 10.86
C SER A 109 -2.44 17.92 12.20
N PHE A 110 -2.66 16.70 12.68
CA PHE A 110 -2.16 16.25 13.99
C PHE A 110 -0.66 15.92 13.99
N ASN A 111 0.01 15.93 12.84
CA ASN A 111 1.46 15.73 12.77
C ASN A 111 2.30 16.96 13.14
N GLU A 112 1.67 18.13 13.29
CA GLU A 112 2.36 19.35 13.68
C GLU A 112 2.65 19.37 15.18
N VAL A 113 3.91 19.17 15.54
CA VAL A 113 4.38 19.23 16.93
C VAL A 113 5.03 20.59 17.27
N PRO A 114 5.02 21.01 18.54
CA PRO A 114 5.95 22.04 19.01
C PRO A 114 7.41 21.68 18.71
N ASP A 115 8.27 22.69 18.55
CA ASP A 115 9.71 22.55 18.23
C ASP A 115 10.42 21.56 19.18
N GLU A 116 10.22 21.75 20.50
CA GLU A 116 10.74 20.86 21.54
C GLU A 116 9.61 20.13 22.27
N CYS A 117 8.87 19.28 21.56
CA CYS A 117 7.77 18.52 22.14
C CYS A 117 8.26 17.25 22.87
N THR A 118 8.31 17.31 24.20
CA THR A 118 8.74 16.19 25.06
C THR A 118 7.59 15.55 25.84
N ALA A 119 6.40 16.18 25.85
CA ALA A 119 5.24 15.66 26.58
C ALA A 119 3.91 15.91 25.86
N TYR A 120 2.97 14.97 26.03
CA TYR A 120 1.60 15.10 25.54
C TYR A 120 0.92 16.43 25.92
N ALA A 121 1.14 16.92 27.14
CA ALA A 121 0.57 18.18 27.61
C ALA A 121 0.95 19.38 26.72
N GLN A 122 2.19 19.43 26.22
CA GLN A 122 2.65 20.50 25.32
C GLN A 122 1.96 20.39 23.96
N TYR A 123 1.87 19.18 23.44
CA TYR A 123 1.21 18.86 22.17
C TYR A 123 -0.27 19.29 22.17
N ILE A 124 -1.06 18.79 23.13
CA ILE A 124 -2.50 19.09 23.17
C ILE A 124 -2.77 20.55 23.52
N SER A 125 -1.94 21.17 24.36
CA SER A 125 -2.08 22.59 24.71
C SER A 125 -1.84 23.51 23.51
N ARG A 126 -0.91 23.16 22.61
CA ARG A 126 -0.70 23.89 21.35
C ARG A 126 -1.98 23.87 20.51
N ILE A 127 -2.58 22.69 20.33
CA ILE A 127 -3.79 22.53 19.52
C ILE A 127 -4.95 23.36 20.11
N LYS A 128 -5.23 23.18 21.40
CA LYS A 128 -6.29 23.93 22.12
C LYS A 128 -6.07 25.43 22.02
N ARG A 129 -4.84 25.90 22.24
CA ARG A 129 -4.51 27.33 22.20
C ARG A 129 -4.73 27.96 20.82
N ILE A 130 -4.31 27.28 19.75
CA ILE A 130 -4.50 27.80 18.38
C ILE A 130 -5.98 27.86 18.04
N LEU A 131 -6.73 26.78 18.26
CA LEU A 131 -8.16 26.74 17.97
C LEU A 131 -8.92 27.80 18.75
N ARG A 132 -8.64 27.96 20.05
CA ARG A 132 -9.24 29.02 20.88
C ARG A 132 -8.97 30.41 20.31
N ASN A 133 -7.73 30.71 19.94
CA ASN A 133 -7.37 32.02 19.41
C ASN A 133 -8.04 32.31 18.08
N ASP A 134 -8.22 31.30 17.23
CA ASP A 134 -8.93 31.45 15.96
C ASP A 134 -10.42 31.69 16.16
N LEU A 135 -11.06 30.93 17.07
CA LEU A 135 -12.47 31.12 17.44
C LEU A 135 -12.71 32.52 18.02
N LYS A 136 -11.83 32.98 18.93
CA LYS A 136 -11.85 34.36 19.46
C LYS A 136 -11.79 35.43 18.38
N ARG A 137 -10.97 35.21 17.36
CA ARG A 137 -10.80 36.17 16.26
C ARG A 137 -12.02 36.17 15.33
N ALA A 138 -12.57 34.99 15.05
CA ALA A 138 -13.68 34.83 14.12
C ALA A 138 -15.03 35.25 14.73
N PHE A 139 -15.22 35.02 16.03
CA PHE A 139 -16.47 35.26 16.76
C PHE A 139 -16.22 36.17 17.97
N PRO A 140 -15.91 37.47 17.75
CA PRO A 140 -15.58 38.40 18.83
C PRO A 140 -16.73 38.67 19.80
N ASN A 141 -17.98 38.39 19.39
CA ASN A 141 -19.18 38.61 20.20
C ASN A 141 -19.50 37.44 21.14
N ALA A 142 -18.88 36.28 20.95
CA ALA A 142 -19.14 35.07 21.76
C ALA A 142 -18.46 35.10 23.15
N GLU A 143 -18.05 36.26 23.67
CA GLU A 143 -17.50 36.49 25.03
C GLU A 143 -16.48 35.44 25.54
N ILE A 144 -15.63 34.92 24.65
CA ILE A 144 -14.79 33.75 24.91
C ILE A 144 -13.65 34.07 25.89
N THR A 145 -13.55 33.34 27.00
CA THR A 145 -12.46 33.47 27.98
C THR A 145 -11.29 32.53 27.70
N ASN A 146 -10.16 32.67 28.42
CA ASN A 146 -8.98 31.82 28.19
C ASN A 146 -9.07 30.47 28.92
N ASP A 147 -9.96 30.36 29.89
CA ASP A 147 -10.09 29.17 30.73
C ASP A 147 -11.18 28.22 30.22
N ASP A 148 -12.06 28.70 29.33
CA ASP A 148 -13.10 27.89 28.72
C ASP A 148 -12.52 26.71 27.95
N ALA A 149 -13.19 25.56 28.11
CA ALA A 149 -12.90 24.40 27.31
C ALA A 149 -13.39 24.61 25.87
N ILE A 150 -12.67 24.04 24.90
CA ILE A 150 -12.93 24.26 23.48
C ILE A 150 -14.37 23.91 23.08
N TRP A 151 -14.92 22.82 23.64
CA TRP A 151 -16.29 22.41 23.34
C TRP A 151 -17.33 23.37 23.93
N ASP A 152 -17.04 24.04 25.05
CA ASP A 152 -17.94 25.05 25.63
C ASP A 152 -17.96 26.30 24.75
N ILE A 153 -16.78 26.73 24.27
CA ILE A 153 -16.64 27.83 23.32
C ILE A 153 -17.43 27.57 22.03
N LEU A 154 -17.27 26.38 21.44
CA LEU A 154 -17.98 25.99 20.21
C LEU A 154 -19.49 25.89 20.44
N THR A 155 -19.92 25.41 21.61
CA THR A 155 -21.34 25.37 21.98
C THR A 155 -21.90 26.77 22.11
N GLN A 156 -21.18 27.68 22.77
CA GLN A 156 -21.59 29.07 22.90
C GLN A 156 -21.75 29.73 21.52
N ILE A 157 -20.76 29.59 20.64
CA ILE A 157 -20.83 30.12 19.27
C ILE A 157 -22.06 29.56 18.53
N TYR A 158 -22.34 28.26 18.67
CA TYR A 158 -23.50 27.62 18.06
C TYR A 158 -24.84 28.15 18.56
N GLU A 159 -24.94 28.48 19.85
CA GLU A 159 -26.17 29.02 20.44
C GLU A 159 -26.35 30.52 20.16
N THR A 160 -25.26 31.27 19.90
CA THR A 160 -25.31 32.73 19.77
C THR A 160 -25.16 33.26 18.34
N GLU A 161 -24.54 32.51 17.43
CA GLU A 161 -24.21 32.95 16.07
C GLU A 161 -24.95 32.12 15.02
N GLU A 162 -25.52 32.78 14.00
CA GLU A 162 -26.28 32.10 12.93
C GLU A 162 -25.43 31.09 12.13
N ASP A 163 -24.14 31.36 11.97
CA ASP A 163 -23.19 30.49 11.26
C ASP A 163 -22.33 29.62 12.20
N GLY A 164 -22.78 29.42 13.44
CA GLY A 164 -22.04 28.71 14.50
C GLY A 164 -21.92 27.18 14.35
N ARG A 165 -22.00 26.66 13.13
CA ARG A 165 -21.76 25.23 12.80
C ARG A 165 -20.44 25.06 12.07
N PHE A 166 -19.82 23.90 12.24
CA PHE A 166 -18.45 23.63 11.78
C PHE A 166 -18.32 22.28 11.10
N ILE A 167 -17.56 22.26 10.01
CA ILE A 167 -17.01 21.06 9.40
C ILE A 167 -15.61 20.84 9.97
N PHE A 168 -15.36 19.66 10.51
CA PHE A 168 -14.06 19.25 11.05
C PHE A 168 -13.34 18.38 10.03
N VAL A 169 -12.14 18.78 9.64
CA VAL A 169 -11.24 17.99 8.78
C VAL A 169 -9.98 17.69 9.57
N LEU A 170 -9.86 16.43 10.00
CA LEU A 170 -8.87 15.95 10.94
C LEU A 170 -7.88 15.01 10.22
N ASP A 171 -6.71 15.54 9.88
CA ASP A 171 -5.67 14.81 9.16
C ASP A 171 -4.64 14.19 10.12
N GLU A 172 -4.20 12.97 9.79
CA GLU A 172 -3.29 12.14 10.58
C GLU A 172 -3.66 12.03 12.07
N TRP A 173 -4.95 11.81 12.38
CA TRP A 173 -5.45 11.75 13.77
C TRP A 173 -4.70 10.74 14.64
N ASP A 174 -4.21 9.67 14.01
CA ASP A 174 -3.52 8.56 14.63
C ASP A 174 -2.01 8.83 14.86
N TYR A 175 -1.52 10.02 14.49
CA TYR A 175 -0.11 10.42 14.63
C TYR A 175 0.43 10.20 16.03
N ILE A 176 -0.34 10.53 17.07
CA ILE A 176 0.06 10.42 18.48
C ILE A 176 0.37 8.98 18.90
N PHE A 177 -0.23 7.97 18.26
CA PHE A 177 -0.10 6.57 18.69
C PHE A 177 1.31 6.01 18.46
N ASN A 178 2.08 6.63 17.55
CA ASN A 178 3.44 6.23 17.19
C ASN A 178 4.52 7.17 17.79
N ARG A 179 4.19 8.02 18.76
CA ARG A 179 5.12 9.01 19.34
C ARG A 179 5.63 8.59 20.71
N GLY A 180 6.95 8.66 20.89
CA GLY A 180 7.61 8.32 22.15
C GLY A 180 7.25 9.24 23.33
N PHE A 181 6.79 10.46 23.08
CA PHE A 181 6.36 11.39 24.13
C PHE A 181 4.95 11.12 24.68
N ALA A 182 4.21 10.16 24.11
CA ALA A 182 2.84 9.84 24.50
C ALA A 182 2.73 8.39 25.00
N ASN A 183 2.39 8.23 26.28
CA ASN A 183 2.16 6.93 26.90
C ASN A 183 0.69 6.47 26.71
N GLY A 184 0.34 5.29 27.27
CA GLY A 184 -1.02 4.76 27.17
C GLY A 184 -2.12 5.65 27.76
N LYS A 185 -1.83 6.36 28.87
CA LYS A 185 -2.78 7.32 29.47
C LYS A 185 -2.97 8.56 28.59
N ASP A 186 -1.89 9.05 27.98
CA ASP A 186 -1.94 10.19 27.06
C ASP A 186 -2.78 9.88 25.82
N LYS A 187 -2.62 8.66 25.27
CA LYS A 187 -3.41 8.16 24.15
C LYS A 187 -4.90 8.10 24.49
N ALA A 188 -5.25 7.59 25.67
CA ALA A 188 -6.64 7.57 26.16
C ALA A 188 -7.20 8.99 26.33
N ALA A 189 -6.42 9.91 26.92
CA ALA A 189 -6.81 11.31 27.08
C ALA A 189 -7.02 12.04 25.74
N PHE A 190 -6.30 11.64 24.69
CA PHE A 190 -6.49 12.17 23.34
C PHE A 190 -7.80 11.67 22.71
N ILE A 191 -8.12 10.38 22.86
CA ILE A 191 -9.41 9.82 22.45
C ILE A 191 -10.57 10.51 23.18
N GLU A 192 -10.43 10.74 24.49
CA GLU A 192 -11.41 11.48 25.29
C GLU A 192 -11.57 12.93 24.81
N PHE A 193 -10.47 13.60 24.46
CA PHE A 193 -10.52 14.93 23.86
C PHE A 193 -11.34 14.97 22.55
N LEU A 194 -11.11 14.02 21.63
CA LEU A 194 -11.87 13.92 20.38
C LEU A 194 -13.35 13.61 20.63
N SER A 195 -13.64 12.70 21.57
CA SER A 195 -15.01 12.38 21.99
C SER A 195 -15.74 13.62 22.51
N ASN A 196 -15.13 14.36 23.46
CA ASN A 196 -15.72 15.58 24.03
C ASN A 196 -15.88 16.70 23.01
N LEU A 197 -15.01 16.75 21.99
CA LEU A 197 -15.07 17.75 20.92
C LEU A 197 -16.16 17.46 19.88
N LEU A 198 -16.54 16.21 19.65
CA LEU A 198 -17.32 15.85 18.46
C LEU A 198 -18.64 15.13 18.78
N LYS A 199 -18.65 14.30 19.81
CA LYS A 199 -19.75 13.35 20.04
C LYS A 199 -21.02 14.07 20.52
N GLY A 200 -22.10 13.90 19.76
CA GLY A 200 -23.42 14.44 20.12
C GLY A 200 -23.48 15.98 20.16
N LYS A 201 -22.55 16.66 19.48
CA LYS A 201 -22.46 18.12 19.49
C LYS A 201 -23.31 18.73 18.37
N GLY A 202 -24.15 19.72 18.70
CA GLY A 202 -25.02 20.42 17.75
C GLY A 202 -24.27 21.27 16.72
N TYR A 203 -23.10 21.78 17.12
CA TYR A 203 -22.21 22.57 16.25
C TYR A 203 -21.50 21.76 15.17
N VAL A 204 -21.58 20.43 15.19
CA VAL A 204 -20.93 19.58 14.19
C VAL A 204 -21.84 19.43 12.98
N GLU A 205 -21.39 19.96 11.85
CA GLU A 205 -22.02 19.78 10.55
C GLU A 205 -21.54 18.50 9.86
N LEU A 206 -20.21 18.32 9.79
CA LEU A 206 -19.56 17.15 9.23
C LEU A 206 -18.22 16.93 9.96
N VAL A 207 -17.83 15.67 10.14
CA VAL A 207 -16.46 15.32 10.52
C VAL A 207 -15.89 14.39 9.46
N TYR A 208 -14.80 14.81 8.83
CA TYR A 208 -13.93 13.96 8.04
C TYR A 208 -12.63 13.75 8.80
N MET A 209 -12.30 12.51 9.08
CA MET A 209 -11.06 12.12 9.74
C MET A 209 -10.29 11.11 8.89
N THR A 210 -8.97 11.22 8.86
CA THR A 210 -8.13 10.27 8.13
C THR A 210 -6.85 9.94 8.86
N GLY A 211 -6.37 8.71 8.67
CA GLY A 211 -5.22 8.14 9.36
C GLY A 211 -4.80 6.82 8.73
N VAL A 212 -3.77 6.19 9.28
CA VAL A 212 -3.42 4.81 8.92
C VAL A 212 -4.23 3.83 9.76
N LEU A 213 -4.38 4.12 11.05
CA LEU A 213 -4.95 3.20 12.03
C LEU A 213 -6.48 3.32 12.17
N PRO A 214 -7.19 2.19 12.38
CA PRO A 214 -8.63 2.19 12.64
C PRO A 214 -8.99 2.63 14.07
N ILE A 215 -10.11 3.34 14.22
CA ILE A 215 -10.68 3.86 15.47
C ILE A 215 -11.13 2.75 16.41
N ALA A 216 -11.79 1.71 15.87
CA ALA A 216 -12.54 0.69 16.62
C ALA A 216 -11.73 -0.04 17.71
N LYS A 217 -10.40 0.17 17.73
CA LYS A 217 -9.46 -0.39 18.69
C LYS A 217 -9.03 0.49 19.84
N TYR A 218 -9.02 1.80 19.62
CA TYR A 218 -8.52 2.76 20.60
C TYR A 218 -9.64 3.32 21.48
N SER A 219 -10.89 3.13 21.04
CA SER A 219 -12.07 3.34 21.85
C SER A 219 -12.45 2.03 22.54
N SER A 220 -12.92 2.12 23.79
CA SER A 220 -13.60 1.03 24.51
C SER A 220 -14.95 0.63 23.90
N GLY A 221 -15.23 1.08 22.67
CA GLY A 221 -16.52 0.96 21.98
C GLY A 221 -17.50 2.07 22.33
N SER A 222 -17.12 3.03 23.18
CA SER A 222 -18.03 4.07 23.66
C SER A 222 -17.59 5.50 23.34
N GLU A 223 -16.29 5.79 23.25
CA GLU A 223 -15.79 7.16 23.08
C GLU A 223 -15.96 7.66 21.64
N LEU A 224 -15.58 6.86 20.64
CA LEU A 224 -15.60 7.26 19.22
C LEU A 224 -16.52 6.40 18.34
N ASN A 225 -17.54 5.80 18.93
CA ASN A 225 -18.46 4.89 18.23
C ASN A 225 -19.45 5.56 17.26
N MET A 226 -19.40 6.89 17.13
CA MET A 226 -20.19 7.64 16.16
C MET A 226 -19.60 7.61 14.75
N PHE A 227 -18.34 7.23 14.58
CA PHE A 227 -17.69 7.23 13.28
C PHE A 227 -18.10 6.05 12.41
N CYS A 228 -18.47 6.34 11.17
CA CYS A 228 -18.48 5.39 10.08
C CYS A 228 -17.05 5.23 9.56
N GLU A 229 -16.46 4.08 9.85
CA GLU A 229 -15.10 3.73 9.45
C GLU A 229 -15.10 3.08 8.06
N TYR A 230 -14.19 3.54 7.20
CA TYR A 230 -13.96 3.01 5.86
C TYR A 230 -12.49 2.66 5.70
N THR A 231 -12.16 1.40 5.87
CA THR A 231 -10.80 0.88 5.73
C THR A 231 -10.52 0.43 4.30
N MET A 232 -9.30 -0.02 4.04
CA MET A 232 -8.93 -0.50 2.72
C MET A 232 -9.47 -1.91 2.45
N ALA A 233 -9.57 -2.76 3.48
CA ALA A 233 -9.92 -4.17 3.32
C ALA A 233 -11.42 -4.49 3.49
N ALA A 234 -12.19 -3.63 4.19
CA ALA A 234 -13.54 -3.99 4.63
C ALA A 234 -14.68 -3.33 3.82
N GLU A 235 -14.57 -2.04 3.48
CA GLU A 235 -15.66 -1.29 2.83
C GLU A 235 -15.38 -0.94 1.36
N GLU A 236 -16.40 -1.04 0.51
CA GLU A 236 -16.32 -0.64 -0.90
C GLU A 236 -16.42 0.88 -1.09
N LYS A 237 -17.21 1.55 -0.25
CA LYS A 237 -17.44 3.00 -0.35
C LYS A 237 -16.12 3.76 -0.15
N TYR A 238 -15.87 4.72 -1.03
CA TYR A 238 -14.62 5.50 -1.11
C TYR A 238 -13.34 4.72 -1.45
N SER A 239 -13.43 3.43 -1.79
CA SER A 239 -12.25 2.62 -2.07
C SER A 239 -11.45 3.12 -3.30
N GLU A 240 -12.14 3.61 -4.33
CA GLU A 240 -11.55 4.12 -5.58
C GLU A 240 -10.89 5.51 -5.47
N TYR A 241 -11.17 6.29 -4.41
CA TYR A 241 -10.67 7.67 -4.29
C TYR A 241 -9.28 7.77 -3.67
N PHE A 242 -8.70 6.66 -3.22
CA PHE A 242 -7.39 6.60 -2.60
C PHE A 242 -6.51 5.62 -3.34
N GLY A 243 -5.37 6.10 -3.84
CA GLY A 243 -4.61 5.36 -4.85
C GLY A 243 -5.05 5.68 -6.28
N PHE A 244 -4.36 5.10 -7.24
CA PHE A 244 -4.72 5.21 -8.66
C PHE A 244 -5.28 3.91 -9.17
N THR A 245 -6.39 3.98 -9.89
CA THR A 245 -6.96 2.85 -10.62
C THR A 245 -6.16 2.57 -11.90
N GLU A 246 -6.39 1.41 -12.51
CA GLU A 246 -5.77 1.03 -13.79
C GLU A 246 -5.93 2.12 -14.87
N ASN A 247 -7.15 2.64 -15.04
CA ASN A 247 -7.46 3.66 -16.04
C ASN A 247 -6.76 4.99 -15.75
N GLU A 248 -6.64 5.38 -14.47
CA GLU A 248 -5.93 6.60 -14.09
C GLU A 248 -4.43 6.47 -14.35
N VAL A 249 -3.85 5.29 -14.15
CA VAL A 249 -2.45 5.03 -14.51
C VAL A 249 -2.26 5.05 -16.03
N ASP A 250 -3.24 4.56 -16.80
CA ASP A 250 -3.24 4.68 -18.27
C ASP A 250 -3.20 6.16 -18.69
N ASP A 251 -4.07 6.99 -18.13
CA ASP A 251 -4.10 8.44 -18.40
C ASP A 251 -2.78 9.13 -18.06
N LEU A 252 -2.17 8.80 -16.91
CA LEU A 252 -0.88 9.35 -16.51
C LEU A 252 0.25 8.89 -17.43
N PHE A 253 0.22 7.62 -17.84
CA PHE A 253 1.22 7.07 -18.76
C PHE A 253 1.14 7.76 -20.13
N GLU A 254 -0.06 7.98 -20.67
CA GLU A 254 -0.23 8.73 -21.91
C GLU A 254 0.32 10.16 -21.81
N ARG A 255 0.06 10.86 -20.69
CA ARG A 255 0.63 12.20 -20.46
C ARG A 255 2.16 12.15 -20.45
N TYR A 256 2.74 11.18 -19.75
CA TYR A 256 4.17 10.95 -19.73
C TYR A 256 4.75 10.74 -21.14
N GLN A 257 4.10 9.93 -21.98
CA GLN A 257 4.53 9.69 -23.35
C GLN A 257 4.52 10.96 -24.20
N ARG A 258 3.48 11.80 -24.05
CA ARG A 258 3.39 13.09 -24.76
C ARG A 258 4.48 14.08 -24.30
N LEU A 259 4.84 14.05 -23.03
CA LEU A 259 5.85 14.94 -22.44
C LEU A 259 7.30 14.47 -22.68
N ASN A 260 7.50 13.18 -22.93
CA ASN A 260 8.81 12.56 -23.15
C ASN A 260 8.84 11.80 -24.50
N PRO A 261 8.70 12.48 -25.65
CA PRO A 261 8.61 11.82 -26.95
C PRO A 261 9.94 11.16 -27.39
N GLU A 262 11.08 11.68 -26.93
CA GLU A 262 12.40 11.24 -27.39
C GLU A 262 12.95 10.02 -26.62
N ILE A 263 12.74 9.96 -25.30
CA ILE A 263 13.34 8.94 -24.43
C ILE A 263 12.34 8.49 -23.37
N GLN A 264 11.86 7.25 -23.51
CA GLN A 264 10.93 6.62 -22.57
C GLN A 264 11.60 5.39 -21.93
N HIS A 265 11.92 5.48 -20.65
CA HIS A 265 12.45 4.35 -19.87
C HIS A 265 11.39 3.67 -19.01
N VAL A 266 10.22 4.30 -18.86
CA VAL A 266 9.08 3.72 -18.16
C VAL A 266 8.13 3.12 -19.19
N THR A 267 7.70 1.88 -18.95
CA THR A 267 6.67 1.21 -19.76
C THR A 267 5.41 0.98 -18.93
N ARG A 268 4.27 0.79 -19.60
CA ARG A 268 3.01 0.57 -18.91
C ARG A 268 2.99 -0.74 -18.12
N GLU A 269 3.54 -1.80 -18.70
CA GLU A 269 3.76 -3.09 -18.04
C GLU A 269 4.74 -2.94 -16.88
N GLY A 270 5.75 -2.07 -17.02
CA GLY A 270 6.68 -1.73 -15.94
C GLY A 270 5.97 -1.10 -14.75
N LEU A 271 5.09 -0.12 -14.96
CA LEU A 271 4.26 0.47 -13.91
C LEU A 271 3.36 -0.58 -13.24
N ARG A 272 2.76 -1.48 -14.04
CA ARG A 272 1.95 -2.60 -13.51
C ARG A 272 2.79 -3.50 -12.62
N LEU A 273 3.92 -4.00 -13.11
CA LEU A 273 4.79 -4.90 -12.35
C LEU A 273 5.31 -4.26 -11.05
N TRP A 274 5.68 -2.98 -11.10
CA TRP A 274 6.30 -2.30 -9.97
C TRP A 274 5.31 -1.79 -8.93
N TYR A 275 4.13 -1.33 -9.35
CA TYR A 275 3.26 -0.52 -8.49
C TYR A 275 1.80 -0.99 -8.40
N ASP A 276 1.35 -1.94 -9.25
CA ASP A 276 0.05 -2.63 -9.10
C ASP A 276 0.17 -3.75 -8.06
N GLY A 277 -0.86 -3.97 -7.26
CA GLY A 277 -0.82 -5.08 -6.29
C GLY A 277 -1.82 -5.01 -5.15
N TYR A 278 -2.50 -3.88 -5.00
CA TYR A 278 -3.54 -3.72 -3.99
C TYR A 278 -4.91 -3.92 -4.61
N GLN A 279 -5.82 -4.52 -3.86
CA GLN A 279 -7.21 -4.64 -4.28
C GLN A 279 -8.15 -4.05 -3.24
N THR A 280 -9.14 -3.31 -3.74
CA THR A 280 -10.26 -2.86 -2.92
C THR A 280 -11.19 -4.02 -2.61
N LYS A 281 -12.11 -3.80 -1.65
CA LYS A 281 -13.20 -4.74 -1.38
C LYS A 281 -14.03 -5.10 -2.62
N SER A 282 -14.20 -4.15 -3.55
CA SER A 282 -14.92 -4.32 -4.82
C SER A 282 -14.10 -5.02 -5.91
N GLY A 283 -12.84 -5.40 -5.64
CA GLY A 283 -11.94 -6.04 -6.59
C GLY A 283 -11.24 -5.08 -7.56
N VAL A 284 -11.36 -3.77 -7.36
CA VAL A 284 -10.64 -2.76 -8.16
C VAL A 284 -9.17 -2.80 -7.77
N ARG A 285 -8.30 -2.83 -8.79
CA ARG A 285 -6.84 -2.77 -8.61
C ARG A 285 -6.39 -1.34 -8.38
N ILE A 286 -5.53 -1.17 -7.38
CA ILE A 286 -5.06 0.13 -6.92
C ILE A 286 -3.53 0.16 -6.90
N TYR A 287 -3.00 1.25 -7.43
CA TYR A 287 -1.59 1.57 -7.49
C TYR A 287 -1.23 2.63 -6.45
N ASN A 288 0.02 2.60 -5.98
CA ASN A 288 0.52 3.68 -5.12
C ASN A 288 0.68 4.99 -5.91
N PRO A 289 0.03 6.09 -5.51
CA PRO A 289 0.14 7.36 -6.20
C PRO A 289 1.56 7.89 -6.26
N ARG A 290 2.26 7.87 -5.12
CA ARG A 290 3.62 8.41 -5.04
C ARG A 290 4.56 7.63 -5.96
N SER A 291 4.52 6.30 -5.93
CA SER A 291 5.43 5.50 -6.74
C SER A 291 5.19 5.67 -8.24
N VAL A 292 3.93 5.74 -8.68
CA VAL A 292 3.59 6.04 -10.08
C VAL A 292 4.06 7.43 -10.47
N VAL A 293 3.71 8.48 -9.72
CA VAL A 293 4.09 9.87 -10.04
C VAL A 293 5.61 10.02 -10.11
N PHE A 294 6.35 9.54 -9.09
CA PHE A 294 7.81 9.68 -9.08
C PHE A 294 8.49 8.87 -10.17
N SER A 295 7.93 7.73 -10.57
CA SER A 295 8.46 6.95 -11.69
C SER A 295 8.33 7.72 -13.01
N LEU A 296 7.16 8.29 -13.27
CA LEU A 296 6.90 9.09 -14.46
C LEU A 296 7.69 10.41 -14.48
N MET A 297 7.87 11.05 -13.32
CA MET A 297 8.67 12.28 -13.19
C MET A 297 10.16 12.04 -13.41
N ASN A 298 10.71 10.97 -12.84
CA ASN A 298 12.15 10.68 -12.91
C ASN A 298 12.53 9.85 -14.15
N ASN A 299 11.53 9.44 -14.95
CA ASN A 299 11.74 8.59 -16.12
C ASN A 299 12.49 7.29 -15.77
N ASN A 300 12.12 6.62 -14.68
CA ASN A 300 12.68 5.31 -14.32
C ASN A 300 11.75 4.54 -13.37
N LEU A 301 11.87 3.21 -13.37
CA LEU A 301 11.21 2.34 -12.39
C LEU A 301 12.17 2.09 -11.22
N ALA A 302 11.70 2.32 -9.99
CA ALA A 302 12.47 2.13 -8.76
C ALA A 302 11.56 2.08 -7.52
N GLY A 303 12.14 1.84 -6.35
CA GLY A 303 11.45 1.96 -5.06
C GLY A 303 11.30 3.42 -4.62
N TYR A 304 10.07 3.94 -4.65
CA TYR A 304 9.66 5.30 -4.26
C TYR A 304 8.77 5.34 -2.99
N TRP A 305 8.29 4.19 -2.51
CA TRP A 305 7.41 4.05 -1.37
C TRP A 305 8.14 4.18 -0.03
N THR A 306 9.34 3.63 0.10
CA THR A 306 10.03 3.52 1.41
C THR A 306 11.32 4.34 1.50
N SER A 307 11.56 5.28 0.58
CA SER A 307 12.84 6.00 0.45
C SER A 307 13.29 6.85 1.66
N SER A 308 12.55 6.83 2.78
CA SER A 308 12.85 7.65 3.97
C SER A 308 12.41 7.03 5.31
N GLY A 309 12.09 5.73 5.37
CA GLY A 309 11.86 5.02 6.63
C GLY A 309 13.11 4.24 7.07
N PRO A 310 13.32 3.97 8.37
CA PRO A 310 14.36 3.04 8.77
C PRO A 310 14.17 1.72 8.01
N TYR A 311 15.26 1.09 7.58
CA TYR A 311 15.28 -0.22 6.89
C TYR A 311 14.44 -1.29 7.60
N ASP A 312 14.12 -1.06 8.87
CA ASP A 312 13.46 -1.96 9.80
C ASP A 312 11.93 -1.91 9.78
N GLU A 313 11.23 -1.12 8.96
CA GLU A 313 9.75 -1.03 9.11
C GLU A 313 9.05 -2.39 8.91
N ILE A 314 9.44 -3.19 7.92
CA ILE A 314 8.88 -4.53 7.71
C ILE A 314 9.35 -5.49 8.84
N PHE A 315 10.64 -5.46 9.15
CA PHE A 315 11.23 -6.34 10.16
C PHE A 315 10.69 -6.04 11.57
N TYR A 316 10.40 -4.78 11.89
CA TYR A 316 9.83 -4.32 13.16
C TYR A 316 8.52 -5.04 13.53
N TYR A 317 7.69 -5.37 12.55
CA TYR A 317 6.47 -6.15 12.78
C TYR A 317 6.75 -7.65 12.90
N ILE A 318 7.68 -8.16 12.10
CA ILE A 318 8.02 -9.59 12.00
C ILE A 318 8.87 -10.08 13.18
N GLU A 319 9.78 -9.25 13.71
CA GLU A 319 10.71 -9.58 14.79
C GLU A 319 10.00 -10.00 16.09
N LYS A 320 8.73 -9.62 16.25
CA LYS A 320 7.91 -9.91 17.42
C LYS A 320 7.62 -11.41 17.57
N ASP A 321 7.43 -12.11 16.45
CA ASP A 321 7.32 -13.57 16.43
C ASP A 321 7.74 -14.16 15.08
N ILE A 322 9.06 -14.20 14.89
CA ILE A 322 9.66 -14.77 13.67
C ILE A 322 9.23 -16.22 13.46
N SER A 323 9.09 -17.00 14.54
CA SER A 323 8.80 -18.43 14.43
C SER A 323 7.45 -18.71 13.77
N GLN A 324 6.43 -17.90 14.07
CA GLN A 324 5.09 -18.05 13.50
C GLN A 324 4.95 -17.53 12.06
N VAL A 325 5.77 -16.56 11.66
CA VAL A 325 5.63 -15.88 10.35
C VAL A 325 6.63 -16.36 9.31
N ARG A 326 7.76 -16.95 9.70
CA ARG A 326 8.87 -17.33 8.81
C ARG A 326 8.41 -18.13 7.58
N ASP A 327 7.61 -19.17 7.78
CA ASP A 327 7.19 -20.04 6.67
C ASP A 327 6.17 -19.35 5.77
N ALA A 328 5.30 -18.53 6.36
CA ALA A 328 4.38 -17.70 5.60
C ALA A 328 5.12 -16.64 4.78
N LEU A 329 6.20 -16.05 5.30
CA LEU A 329 7.07 -15.16 4.52
C LEU A 329 7.72 -15.89 3.35
N ALA A 330 8.21 -17.10 3.57
CA ALA A 330 8.79 -17.94 2.53
C ALA A 330 7.79 -18.20 1.38
N LEU A 331 6.54 -18.52 1.73
CA LEU A 331 5.44 -18.69 0.76
C LEU A 331 5.13 -17.38 0.01
N MET A 332 4.97 -16.25 0.72
CA MET A 332 4.64 -14.98 0.09
C MET A 332 5.75 -14.45 -0.82
N ILE A 333 7.02 -14.60 -0.44
CA ILE A 333 8.17 -14.29 -1.31
C ILE A 333 8.16 -15.17 -2.56
N SER A 334 7.73 -16.43 -2.40
CA SER A 334 7.47 -17.36 -3.50
C SER A 334 6.21 -17.02 -4.31
N GLY A 335 5.54 -15.91 -4.04
CA GLY A 335 4.33 -15.48 -4.75
C GLY A 335 3.09 -16.32 -4.44
N ILE A 336 3.13 -17.11 -3.35
CA ILE A 336 1.98 -17.90 -2.90
C ILE A 336 1.25 -17.10 -1.81
N PRO A 337 -0.03 -16.73 -2.03
CA PRO A 337 -0.84 -16.09 -1.01
C PRO A 337 -1.00 -16.98 0.23
N VAL A 338 -0.98 -16.38 1.42
CA VAL A 338 -1.06 -17.11 2.69
C VAL A 338 -2.40 -16.83 3.36
N PRO A 339 -3.17 -17.86 3.75
CA PRO A 339 -4.38 -17.67 4.55
C PRO A 339 -4.09 -16.94 5.87
N ALA A 340 -4.85 -15.90 6.13
CA ALA A 340 -4.73 -15.08 7.33
C ALA A 340 -6.10 -14.53 7.74
N LYS A 341 -6.37 -14.51 9.05
CA LYS A 341 -7.57 -13.83 9.56
C LYS A 341 -7.24 -12.37 9.80
N VAL A 342 -7.23 -11.60 8.72
CA VAL A 342 -7.00 -10.16 8.83
C VAL A 342 -8.17 -9.53 9.56
N ARG A 343 -7.84 -9.02 10.73
CA ARG A 343 -8.71 -8.23 11.57
C ARG A 343 -7.96 -6.94 11.72
N GLU A 344 -8.29 -5.91 10.94
CA GLU A 344 -7.52 -4.65 10.93
C GLU A 344 -7.41 -4.02 12.32
N TYR A 345 -8.35 -4.35 13.20
CA TYR A 345 -8.31 -4.00 14.60
C TYR A 345 -7.10 -4.66 15.35
N ALA A 346 -6.63 -5.84 14.96
CA ALA A 346 -5.52 -6.54 15.60
C ALA A 346 -4.12 -5.97 15.28
N SER A 347 -4.02 -4.99 14.35
CA SER A 347 -2.76 -4.38 13.90
C SER A 347 -2.02 -3.52 14.95
N THR A 348 -2.66 -3.24 16.08
CA THR A 348 -2.25 -2.21 17.04
C THR A 348 -2.06 -2.70 18.46
N SER A 349 -2.11 -4.02 18.71
CA SER A 349 -1.66 -4.53 20.00
C SER A 349 -0.18 -4.17 20.17
N MET A 350 0.20 -3.60 21.31
CA MET A 350 1.63 -3.44 21.68
C MET A 350 2.35 -4.80 21.73
N ASN A 351 1.58 -5.88 21.70
CA ASN A 351 1.99 -7.26 21.65
C ASN A 351 1.38 -7.88 20.38
N LEU A 352 2.02 -7.66 19.22
CA LEU A 352 1.77 -8.45 18.02
C LEU A 352 2.32 -9.86 18.28
N THR A 353 1.48 -10.74 18.80
CA THR A 353 1.89 -12.05 19.36
C THR A 353 1.45 -13.23 18.51
N THR A 354 0.65 -12.96 17.48
CA THR A 354 0.16 -13.99 16.57
C THR A 354 0.45 -13.62 15.12
N LYS A 355 0.59 -14.64 14.27
CA LYS A 355 0.73 -14.47 12.82
C LYS A 355 -0.34 -13.54 12.23
N ASP A 356 -1.60 -13.72 12.63
CA ASP A 356 -2.73 -12.94 12.12
C ASP A 356 -2.70 -11.48 12.60
N GLU A 357 -2.23 -11.19 13.81
CA GLU A 357 -2.02 -9.82 14.31
C GLU A 357 -0.93 -9.09 13.52
N ILE A 358 0.21 -9.76 13.32
CA ILE A 358 1.34 -9.23 12.53
C ILE A 358 0.85 -8.94 11.10
N PHE A 359 0.20 -9.88 10.44
CA PHE A 359 -0.30 -9.69 9.08
C PHE A 359 -1.39 -8.62 9.00
N SER A 360 -2.25 -8.51 10.02
CA SER A 360 -3.22 -7.40 10.08
C SER A 360 -2.51 -6.05 10.14
N ALA A 361 -1.42 -5.91 10.90
CA ALA A 361 -0.60 -4.70 10.89
C ALA A 361 0.01 -4.43 9.52
N MET A 362 0.60 -5.45 8.91
CA MET A 362 1.23 -5.31 7.61
C MET A 362 0.25 -4.91 6.50
N VAL A 363 -1.01 -5.34 6.57
CA VAL A 363 -2.09 -4.89 5.67
C VAL A 363 -2.44 -3.43 5.92
N VAL A 364 -2.68 -3.04 7.19
CA VAL A 364 -3.02 -1.65 7.57
C VAL A 364 -1.94 -0.65 7.15
N TYR A 365 -0.67 -1.01 7.30
CA TYR A 365 0.47 -0.19 6.88
C TYR A 365 0.80 -0.30 5.38
N GLY A 366 0.13 -1.20 4.65
CA GLY A 366 0.25 -1.35 3.19
C GLY A 366 1.44 -2.18 2.73
N PHE A 367 2.10 -2.93 3.61
CA PHE A 367 3.17 -3.87 3.23
C PHE A 367 2.65 -5.16 2.59
N LEU A 368 1.42 -5.55 2.92
CA LEU A 368 0.74 -6.71 2.34
C LEU A 368 -0.61 -6.29 1.75
N ASN A 369 -1.00 -6.94 0.66
CA ASN A 369 -2.36 -6.94 0.14
C ASN A 369 -3.20 -7.99 0.88
N TYR A 370 -4.50 -7.77 1.01
CA TYR A 370 -5.45 -8.75 1.54
C TYR A 370 -6.61 -8.95 0.58
N GLN A 371 -6.80 -10.19 0.15
CA GLN A 371 -7.85 -10.58 -0.78
C GLN A 371 -8.33 -11.98 -0.43
N ASP A 372 -9.65 -12.20 -0.40
CA ASP A 372 -10.28 -13.52 -0.26
C ASP A 372 -9.74 -14.36 0.91
N GLY A 373 -9.46 -13.72 2.05
CA GLY A 373 -8.95 -14.40 3.25
C GLY A 373 -7.46 -14.72 3.22
N CYS A 374 -6.73 -14.23 2.22
CA CYS A 374 -5.29 -14.45 2.07
C CYS A 374 -4.53 -13.11 2.03
N VAL A 375 -3.29 -13.13 2.53
CA VAL A 375 -2.33 -12.04 2.39
C VAL A 375 -1.27 -12.37 1.35
N SER A 376 -0.79 -11.35 0.66
CA SER A 376 0.27 -11.46 -0.35
C SER A 376 1.13 -10.19 -0.40
N ILE A 377 2.36 -10.32 -0.88
CA ILE A 377 3.19 -9.14 -1.19
C ILE A 377 2.63 -8.52 -2.48
N PRO A 378 2.23 -7.24 -2.47
CA PRO A 378 1.42 -6.67 -3.54
C PRO A 378 2.16 -6.55 -4.87
N ASN A 379 3.40 -6.05 -4.85
CA ASN A 379 4.08 -5.59 -6.05
C ASN A 379 5.59 -5.82 -5.99
N LYS A 380 6.30 -5.60 -7.10
CA LYS A 380 7.76 -5.76 -7.13
C LYS A 380 8.48 -4.82 -6.15
N GLU A 381 8.00 -3.58 -6.02
CA GLU A 381 8.61 -2.61 -5.11
C GLU A 381 8.69 -3.13 -3.66
N LEU A 382 7.62 -3.73 -3.16
CA LEU A 382 7.62 -4.35 -1.83
C LEU A 382 8.31 -5.70 -1.83
N MET A 383 8.20 -6.51 -2.88
CA MET A 383 8.94 -7.78 -3.00
C MET A 383 10.44 -7.57 -2.84
N ASP A 384 11.01 -6.55 -3.49
CA ASP A 384 12.43 -6.23 -3.38
C ASP A 384 12.80 -5.84 -1.93
N LYS A 385 11.89 -5.18 -1.19
CA LYS A 385 12.08 -4.89 0.25
C LYS A 385 12.03 -6.12 1.13
N PHE A 386 11.15 -7.07 0.83
CA PHE A 386 11.12 -8.36 1.52
C PHE A 386 12.39 -9.17 1.21
N ALA A 387 12.86 -9.16 -0.04
CA ALA A 387 14.10 -9.80 -0.46
C ALA A 387 15.31 -9.21 0.29
N ASP A 388 15.45 -7.88 0.29
CA ASP A 388 16.45 -7.13 1.06
C ASP A 388 16.47 -7.56 2.55
N MET A 389 15.29 -7.69 3.15
CA MET A 389 15.15 -8.07 4.56
C MET A 389 15.59 -9.52 4.80
N VAL A 390 15.13 -10.48 3.98
CA VAL A 390 15.48 -11.89 4.19
C VAL A 390 16.97 -12.15 3.99
N GLU A 391 17.63 -11.41 3.10
CA GLU A 391 19.07 -11.51 2.90
C GLU A 391 19.90 -10.94 4.05
N LYS A 392 19.36 -9.99 4.82
CA LYS A 392 20.07 -9.33 5.93
C LYS A 392 19.83 -10.01 7.27
N GLU A 393 18.61 -10.48 7.51
CA GLU A 393 18.15 -10.91 8.84
C GLU A 393 18.42 -12.38 9.11
N VAL A 394 19.56 -12.68 9.75
CA VAL A 394 19.99 -14.03 10.16
C VAL A 394 18.94 -14.77 11.01
N SER A 395 18.16 -14.01 11.78
CA SER A 395 17.09 -14.51 12.65
C SER A 395 15.99 -15.27 11.89
N LEU A 396 15.83 -15.04 10.59
CA LEU A 396 14.88 -15.76 9.72
C LEU A 396 15.32 -17.19 9.37
N GLY A 397 16.47 -17.65 9.87
CA GLY A 397 16.85 -19.06 9.82
C GLY A 397 17.04 -19.58 8.40
N TYR A 398 16.32 -20.64 8.02
CA TYR A 398 16.52 -21.28 6.71
C TYR A 398 16.17 -20.34 5.54
N VAL A 399 15.18 -19.45 5.71
CA VAL A 399 14.78 -18.52 4.64
C VAL A 399 15.94 -17.58 4.29
N HIS A 400 16.61 -17.04 5.30
CA HIS A 400 17.80 -16.21 5.12
C HIS A 400 18.93 -16.98 4.41
N ARG A 401 19.20 -18.21 4.85
CA ARG A 401 20.30 -19.00 4.29
C ARG A 401 20.03 -19.39 2.83
N LEU A 402 18.78 -19.70 2.47
CA LEU A 402 18.40 -19.98 1.09
C LEU A 402 18.44 -18.74 0.21
N ALA A 403 18.00 -17.59 0.72
CA ALA A 403 18.14 -16.32 0.01
C ALA A 403 19.62 -16.02 -0.29
N LYS A 404 20.53 -16.25 0.68
CA LYS A 404 21.98 -16.06 0.51
C LYS A 404 22.65 -16.97 -0.53
N GLU A 405 22.13 -18.18 -0.74
CA GLU A 405 22.64 -19.09 -1.77
C GLU A 405 22.01 -18.80 -3.15
N SER A 406 21.07 -17.86 -3.25
CA SER A 406 20.26 -17.71 -4.46
C SER A 406 21.04 -17.16 -5.67
N GLY A 407 21.97 -16.23 -5.45
CA GLY A 407 22.92 -15.82 -6.50
C GLY A 407 23.84 -16.96 -6.95
N ARG A 408 24.31 -17.78 -6.00
CA ARG A 408 25.15 -18.96 -6.31
C ARG A 408 24.38 -20.00 -7.13
N MET A 409 23.09 -20.19 -6.85
CA MET A 409 22.21 -21.06 -7.63
C MET A 409 22.05 -20.57 -9.08
N LEU A 410 21.82 -19.27 -9.28
CA LEU A 410 21.70 -18.68 -10.61
C LEU A 410 23.01 -18.84 -11.42
N GLU A 411 24.15 -18.53 -10.81
CA GLU A 411 25.46 -18.70 -11.46
C GLU A 411 25.78 -20.16 -11.77
N ALA A 412 25.47 -21.09 -10.86
CA ALA A 412 25.61 -22.52 -11.12
C ALA A 412 24.75 -22.97 -12.32
N THR A 413 23.54 -22.43 -12.43
CA THR A 413 22.62 -22.71 -13.54
C THR A 413 23.16 -22.22 -14.87
N LYS A 414 23.63 -20.97 -14.94
CA LYS A 414 24.25 -20.38 -16.14
C LYS A 414 25.51 -21.12 -16.61
N ASN A 415 26.24 -21.72 -15.67
CA ASN A 415 27.46 -22.48 -15.94
C ASN A 415 27.24 -24.00 -16.08
N ALA A 416 25.98 -24.46 -16.02
CA ALA A 416 25.63 -25.88 -16.01
C ALA A 416 26.33 -26.71 -14.90
N ASP A 417 26.66 -26.07 -13.77
CA ASP A 417 27.21 -26.73 -12.58
C ASP A 417 26.09 -27.39 -11.77
N THR A 418 25.63 -28.53 -12.28
CA THR A 418 24.55 -29.31 -11.66
C THR A 418 24.91 -29.84 -10.28
N ARG A 419 26.20 -29.98 -9.95
CA ARG A 419 26.66 -30.41 -8.63
C ARG A 419 26.35 -29.35 -7.59
N THR A 420 26.70 -28.09 -7.86
CA THR A 420 26.38 -26.97 -6.96
C THR A 420 24.85 -26.79 -6.84
N MET A 421 24.10 -26.93 -7.94
CA MET A 421 22.64 -26.86 -7.89
C MET A 421 22.03 -27.92 -6.96
N VAL A 422 22.49 -29.17 -7.06
CA VAL A 422 22.03 -30.26 -6.17
C VAL A 422 22.42 -30.00 -4.72
N GLU A 423 23.64 -29.52 -4.46
CA GLU A 423 24.09 -29.15 -3.10
C GLU A 423 23.17 -28.12 -2.43
N ILE A 424 22.79 -27.06 -3.17
CA ILE A 424 21.90 -26.00 -2.66
C ILE A 424 20.48 -26.54 -2.40
N LEU A 425 19.95 -27.37 -3.30
CA LEU A 425 18.63 -27.98 -3.14
C LEU A 425 18.60 -28.99 -1.98
N GLU A 426 19.64 -29.82 -1.83
CA GLU A 426 19.78 -30.73 -0.70
C GLU A 426 19.94 -29.96 0.62
N TYR A 427 20.63 -28.82 0.60
CA TYR A 427 20.71 -27.92 1.76
C TYR A 427 19.32 -27.38 2.15
N ALA A 428 18.52 -26.94 1.17
CA ALA A 428 17.12 -26.54 1.40
C ALA A 428 16.27 -27.68 1.96
N HIS A 429 16.48 -28.90 1.46
CA HIS A 429 15.82 -30.11 1.94
C HIS A 429 16.19 -30.46 3.40
N ASN A 430 17.46 -30.34 3.75
CA ASN A 430 17.99 -30.80 5.04
C ASN A 430 17.82 -29.77 6.17
N THR A 431 17.39 -28.54 5.89
CA THR A 431 17.26 -27.46 6.89
C THR A 431 15.87 -27.34 7.53
N GLU A 432 15.06 -28.41 7.47
CA GLU A 432 13.74 -28.52 8.12
C GLU A 432 12.77 -27.36 7.80
N SER A 433 12.67 -26.96 6.53
CA SER A 433 11.54 -26.11 6.12
C SER A 433 10.22 -26.89 6.28
N PRO A 434 9.17 -26.36 6.92
CA PRO A 434 7.85 -27.01 6.97
C PRO A 434 7.15 -27.07 5.61
N LEU A 435 7.70 -26.42 4.56
CA LEU A 435 7.30 -26.60 3.16
C LEU A 435 7.56 -28.03 2.63
N LEU A 436 8.30 -28.84 3.40
CA LEU A 436 8.92 -30.09 2.94
C LEU A 436 8.08 -31.34 3.25
N SER A 437 6.78 -31.35 2.94
CA SER A 437 6.11 -32.67 2.81
C SER A 437 6.54 -33.39 1.52
N TYR A 438 7.20 -32.68 0.58
CA TYR A 438 7.50 -33.07 -0.80
C TYR A 438 6.44 -34.01 -1.39
N SER A 439 5.18 -33.68 -1.15
CA SER A 439 4.08 -34.50 -1.58
C SER A 439 3.76 -34.24 -3.06
N ASN A 440 4.09 -33.06 -3.58
CA ASN A 440 3.76 -32.61 -4.93
C ASN A 440 4.75 -31.56 -5.50
N GLU A 441 4.61 -31.27 -6.81
CA GLU A 441 5.44 -30.30 -7.54
C GLU A 441 5.28 -28.85 -7.05
N ALA A 442 4.16 -28.48 -6.41
CA ALA A 442 3.92 -27.12 -5.92
C ALA A 442 4.82 -26.75 -4.74
N GLU A 443 5.15 -27.71 -3.87
CA GLU A 443 6.12 -27.51 -2.78
C GLU A 443 7.54 -27.32 -3.33
N LEU A 444 7.94 -28.16 -4.30
CA LEU A 444 9.23 -28.03 -4.99
C LEU A 444 9.34 -26.67 -5.70
N ALA A 445 8.27 -26.21 -6.34
CA ALA A 445 8.19 -24.89 -6.97
C ALA A 445 8.41 -23.74 -5.98
N SER A 446 7.96 -23.88 -4.73
CA SER A 446 8.15 -22.85 -3.69
C SER A 446 9.63 -22.71 -3.31
N ILE A 447 10.33 -23.84 -3.14
CA ILE A 447 11.77 -23.86 -2.83
C ILE A 447 12.56 -23.25 -3.98
N VAL A 448 12.23 -23.64 -5.22
CA VAL A 448 12.87 -23.10 -6.43
C VAL A 448 12.77 -21.58 -6.47
N ARG A 449 11.62 -20.99 -6.12
CA ARG A 449 11.50 -19.52 -6.07
C ARG A 449 12.37 -18.85 -5.01
N LEU A 450 12.64 -19.51 -3.88
CA LEU A 450 13.53 -18.99 -2.84
C LEU A 450 15.00 -19.12 -3.24
N VAL A 451 15.41 -20.26 -3.79
CA VAL A 451 16.80 -20.47 -4.24
C VAL A 451 17.12 -19.73 -5.55
N TYR A 452 16.13 -19.15 -6.22
CA TYR A 452 16.33 -18.22 -7.34
C TYR A 452 15.83 -16.79 -6.99
N LEU A 453 15.82 -16.41 -5.70
CA LEU A 453 15.33 -15.10 -5.27
C LEU A 453 16.07 -13.94 -5.97
N GLU A 454 17.41 -13.94 -5.94
CA GLU A 454 18.26 -12.93 -6.62
C GLU A 454 18.05 -12.90 -8.15
N ALA A 455 17.60 -14.00 -8.76
CA ALA A 455 17.34 -14.01 -10.20
C ALA A 455 16.25 -13.01 -10.63
N ARG A 456 15.42 -12.52 -9.71
CA ARG A 456 14.40 -11.50 -10.00
C ARG A 456 14.95 -10.12 -10.36
N ASP A 457 16.21 -9.87 -10.04
CA ASP A 457 16.90 -8.63 -10.41
C ASP A 457 17.24 -8.63 -11.90
N GLU A 458 17.68 -9.77 -12.42
CA GLU A 458 18.07 -9.95 -13.82
C GLU A 458 16.94 -10.45 -14.71
N TYR A 459 15.93 -11.11 -14.13
CA TYR A 459 14.88 -11.83 -14.86
C TYR A 459 13.47 -11.42 -14.43
N GLN A 460 12.54 -11.46 -15.39
CA GLN A 460 11.12 -11.62 -15.12
C GLN A 460 10.83 -13.13 -15.11
N ILE A 461 10.44 -13.65 -13.95
CA ILE A 461 10.19 -15.08 -13.73
C ILE A 461 8.69 -15.33 -13.76
N GLU A 462 8.21 -16.08 -14.76
CA GLU A 462 6.81 -16.48 -14.91
C GLU A 462 6.65 -17.97 -14.61
N ARG A 463 5.49 -18.36 -14.05
CA ARG A 463 5.12 -19.77 -13.78
C ARG A 463 3.89 -20.13 -14.58
N GLU A 464 3.80 -21.41 -14.97
CA GLU A 464 2.66 -21.93 -15.72
C GLU A 464 2.38 -21.03 -16.94
N ASP A 465 3.45 -20.58 -17.59
CA ASP A 465 3.34 -19.77 -18.79
C ASP A 465 3.08 -20.69 -19.99
N LYS A 466 2.15 -20.27 -20.85
CA LYS A 466 1.80 -21.01 -22.05
C LYS A 466 2.94 -20.93 -23.04
N ALA A 467 3.73 -22.00 -23.20
CA ALA A 467 4.85 -22.08 -24.12
C ALA A 467 4.69 -23.28 -25.07
N GLY A 468 5.04 -23.12 -26.36
CA GLY A 468 4.91 -24.18 -27.36
C GLY A 468 3.55 -24.89 -27.30
N THR A 469 3.56 -26.22 -27.10
CA THR A 469 2.36 -27.04 -26.88
C THR A 469 2.16 -27.43 -25.41
N GLY A 470 2.12 -26.48 -24.49
CA GLY A 470 1.88 -26.77 -23.07
C GLY A 470 2.07 -25.55 -22.15
N TYR A 471 2.28 -25.86 -20.87
CA TYR A 471 2.60 -24.92 -19.81
C TYR A 471 3.92 -25.35 -19.17
N VAL A 472 4.87 -24.43 -19.10
CA VAL A 472 6.17 -24.66 -18.44
C VAL A 472 6.07 -24.33 -16.96
N ASP A 473 6.77 -25.07 -16.10
CA ASP A 473 6.80 -24.76 -14.67
C ASP A 473 7.37 -23.37 -14.40
N PHE A 474 8.53 -23.05 -14.98
CA PHE A 474 9.15 -21.73 -14.86
C PHE A 474 9.84 -21.29 -16.15
N ILE A 475 9.70 -20.01 -16.46
CA ILE A 475 10.45 -19.35 -17.52
C ILE A 475 11.03 -18.05 -17.01
N PHE A 476 12.32 -17.83 -17.28
CA PHE A 476 13.07 -16.67 -16.84
C PHE A 476 13.36 -15.84 -18.09
N TYR A 477 12.62 -14.75 -18.25
CA TYR A 477 12.81 -13.78 -19.31
C TYR A 477 13.89 -12.78 -18.88
N PRO A 478 15.08 -12.77 -19.51
CA PRO A 478 16.13 -11.85 -19.09
C PRO A 478 15.73 -10.41 -19.40
N ARG A 479 16.01 -9.50 -18.47
CA ARG A 479 15.77 -8.06 -18.67
C ARG A 479 16.71 -7.49 -19.73
N ARG A 480 17.94 -7.97 -19.80
CA ARG A 480 18.87 -7.65 -20.88
C ARG A 480 18.81 -8.75 -21.92
N LYS A 481 18.48 -8.37 -23.16
CA LYS A 481 18.29 -9.33 -24.27
C LYS A 481 19.49 -10.24 -24.56
N ALA A 482 20.69 -9.83 -24.14
CA ALA A 482 21.92 -10.59 -24.32
C ALA A 482 22.17 -11.65 -23.23
N ASP A 483 21.47 -11.61 -22.10
CA ASP A 483 21.65 -12.60 -21.04
C ASP A 483 20.96 -13.92 -21.41
N ASP A 484 21.36 -15.02 -20.76
CA ASP A 484 20.82 -16.35 -21.02
C ASP A 484 19.34 -16.43 -20.66
N CYS A 485 18.51 -16.95 -21.57
CA CYS A 485 17.13 -17.33 -21.32
C CYS A 485 17.08 -18.68 -20.58
N ILE A 486 16.23 -18.83 -19.57
CA ILE A 486 16.13 -20.08 -18.80
C ILE A 486 14.70 -20.63 -18.86
N ILE A 487 14.59 -21.92 -19.20
CA ILE A 487 13.35 -22.70 -19.16
C ILE A 487 13.56 -23.80 -18.14
N LEU A 488 12.80 -23.79 -17.06
CA LEU A 488 12.98 -24.70 -15.95
C LEU A 488 11.73 -25.54 -15.74
N GLU A 489 11.92 -26.86 -15.75
CA GLU A 489 10.88 -27.86 -15.55
C GLU A 489 11.18 -28.71 -14.32
N LEU A 490 10.14 -28.96 -13.54
CA LEU A 490 10.18 -29.72 -12.30
C LEU A 490 9.64 -31.14 -12.52
N LYS A 491 10.19 -32.08 -11.76
CA LYS A 491 9.67 -33.43 -11.68
C LYS A 491 9.71 -33.99 -10.27
N VAL A 492 8.62 -34.63 -9.86
CA VAL A 492 8.59 -35.46 -8.66
C VAL A 492 8.50 -36.93 -9.09
N ASP A 493 9.36 -37.78 -8.49
CA ASP A 493 9.48 -39.22 -8.79
C ASP A 493 9.82 -39.53 -10.27
N SER A 494 10.59 -38.65 -10.92
CA SER A 494 11.18 -38.87 -12.26
C SER A 494 12.64 -38.39 -12.29
N THR A 495 13.22 -38.16 -13.48
CA THR A 495 14.60 -37.68 -13.65
C THR A 495 14.68 -36.29 -14.26
N ALA A 496 15.79 -35.60 -14.01
CA ALA A 496 16.04 -34.28 -14.58
C ALA A 496 16.13 -34.32 -16.12
N GLU A 497 16.62 -35.41 -16.70
CA GLU A 497 16.69 -35.61 -18.15
C GLU A 497 15.30 -35.75 -18.78
N GLU A 498 14.33 -36.33 -18.06
CA GLU A 498 12.94 -36.38 -18.52
C GLU A 498 12.31 -34.99 -18.53
N ALA A 499 12.65 -34.15 -17.56
CA ALA A 499 12.24 -32.74 -17.53
C ALA A 499 12.80 -31.97 -18.74
N ILE A 500 14.10 -32.16 -19.05
CA ILE A 500 14.72 -31.59 -20.26
C ILE A 500 14.05 -32.11 -21.54
N ARG A 501 13.74 -33.41 -21.61
CA ARG A 501 13.03 -33.99 -22.76
C ARG A 501 11.66 -33.35 -22.95
N GLN A 502 10.91 -33.16 -21.87
CA GLN A 502 9.62 -32.46 -21.92
C GLN A 502 9.77 -31.04 -22.47
N ILE A 503 10.77 -30.28 -22.04
CA ILE A 503 11.05 -28.92 -22.56
C ILE A 503 11.25 -28.94 -24.08
N ARG A 504 12.03 -29.91 -24.60
CA ARG A 504 12.29 -30.06 -26.03
C ARG A 504 11.04 -30.48 -26.80
N ASP A 505 10.38 -31.55 -26.35
CA ASP A 505 9.24 -32.15 -27.04
C ASP A 505 8.04 -31.20 -27.13
N ARG A 506 7.86 -30.37 -26.10
CA ARG A 506 6.81 -29.34 -26.06
C ARG A 506 7.19 -28.06 -26.81
N GLY A 507 8.43 -27.92 -27.27
CA GLY A 507 8.91 -26.78 -28.03
C GLY A 507 8.90 -25.47 -27.24
N TYR A 508 9.17 -25.50 -25.92
CA TYR A 508 9.09 -24.29 -25.07
C TYR A 508 10.07 -23.20 -25.49
N ALA A 509 11.21 -23.55 -26.09
CA ALA A 509 12.20 -22.60 -26.63
C ALA A 509 11.64 -21.64 -27.69
N LEU A 510 10.53 -21.98 -28.34
CA LEU A 510 9.84 -21.11 -29.31
C LEU A 510 9.42 -19.76 -28.69
N LYS A 511 9.25 -19.69 -27.36
CA LYS A 511 8.95 -18.43 -26.67
C LYS A 511 10.01 -17.35 -26.86
N PHE A 512 11.28 -17.73 -26.99
CA PHE A 512 12.39 -16.79 -27.15
C PHE A 512 12.77 -16.54 -28.62
N GLN A 513 12.36 -17.44 -29.53
CA GLN A 513 12.76 -17.43 -30.93
C GLN A 513 11.88 -16.55 -31.84
N GLY A 514 10.79 -15.96 -31.32
CA GLY A 514 9.89 -15.07 -32.07
C GLY A 514 8.90 -15.82 -32.99
N ARG A 515 7.89 -15.11 -33.53
CA ARG A 515 6.96 -15.70 -34.53
C ARG A 515 7.62 -15.75 -35.91
N LEU A 516 7.09 -16.60 -36.79
CA LEU A 516 7.49 -16.66 -38.21
C LEU A 516 7.46 -15.26 -38.84
N GLY A 517 8.63 -14.71 -39.17
CA GLY A 517 8.79 -13.37 -39.76
C GLY A 517 9.27 -12.27 -38.80
N GLU A 518 9.41 -12.55 -37.50
CA GLU A 518 9.96 -11.63 -36.50
C GLU A 518 11.42 -12.02 -36.16
N THR A 519 12.30 -11.04 -35.99
CA THR A 519 13.64 -11.29 -35.41
C THR A 519 13.50 -11.62 -33.93
N GLY A 520 14.08 -12.73 -33.49
CA GLY A 520 14.06 -13.16 -32.08
C GLY A 520 14.45 -12.03 -31.13
N GLN A 521 13.66 -11.84 -30.06
CA GLN A 521 13.85 -10.73 -29.12
C GLN A 521 15.11 -10.90 -28.25
N TYR A 522 15.66 -12.10 -28.14
CA TYR A 522 16.75 -12.47 -27.24
C TYR A 522 17.93 -13.04 -28.02
N THR A 523 19.15 -12.67 -27.64
CA THR A 523 20.40 -13.07 -28.30
C THR A 523 21.30 -13.94 -27.43
N GLY A 524 21.00 -14.09 -26.14
CA GLY A 524 21.70 -14.99 -25.23
C GLY A 524 21.35 -16.47 -25.45
N ARG A 525 21.99 -17.36 -24.69
CA ARG A 525 21.73 -18.82 -24.80
C ARG A 525 20.36 -19.16 -24.26
N ILE A 526 19.73 -20.18 -24.84
CA ILE A 526 18.52 -20.77 -24.24
C ILE A 526 18.95 -22.01 -23.44
N LEU A 527 18.82 -21.92 -22.12
CA LEU A 527 19.11 -23.00 -21.18
C LEU A 527 17.81 -23.74 -20.85
N ALA A 528 17.76 -25.04 -21.14
CA ALA A 528 16.81 -25.96 -20.54
C ALA A 528 17.37 -26.46 -19.21
N VAL A 529 16.56 -26.39 -18.16
CA VAL A 529 16.93 -26.79 -16.80
C VAL A 529 15.89 -27.79 -16.29
N GLY A 530 16.34 -28.98 -15.94
CA GLY A 530 15.53 -29.99 -15.31
C GLY A 530 15.90 -30.12 -13.84
N ILE A 531 14.94 -29.99 -12.93
CA ILE A 531 15.12 -30.27 -11.51
C ILE A 531 14.17 -31.39 -11.12
N ALA A 532 14.71 -32.51 -10.66
CA ALA A 532 13.90 -33.63 -10.21
C ALA A 532 14.16 -33.98 -8.74
N TYR A 533 13.11 -34.38 -8.04
CA TYR A 533 13.15 -34.88 -6.67
C TYR A 533 12.56 -36.29 -6.61
N ARG A 534 13.25 -37.22 -5.95
CA ARG A 534 12.79 -38.59 -5.76
C ARG A 534 12.43 -38.84 -4.30
N LYS A 535 11.18 -39.23 -4.03
CA LYS A 535 10.68 -39.41 -2.65
C LYS A 535 11.30 -40.61 -1.93
N VAL A 536 11.62 -41.66 -2.68
CA VAL A 536 12.08 -42.95 -2.12
C VAL A 536 13.42 -42.82 -1.40
N ASP A 537 14.39 -42.13 -2.01
CA ASP A 537 15.73 -41.91 -1.44
C ASP A 537 15.97 -40.46 -1.01
N LYS A 538 14.96 -39.60 -1.17
CA LYS A 538 14.97 -38.17 -0.83
C LYS A 538 16.10 -37.39 -1.52
N LYS A 539 16.42 -37.73 -2.76
CA LYS A 539 17.50 -37.09 -3.51
C LYS A 539 17.02 -36.14 -4.59
N HIS A 540 17.77 -35.06 -4.77
CA HIS A 540 17.63 -34.14 -5.89
C HIS A 540 18.56 -34.55 -7.04
N SER A 541 18.13 -34.27 -8.27
CA SER A 541 18.98 -34.36 -9.47
C SER A 541 18.70 -33.16 -10.36
N CYS A 542 19.75 -32.63 -10.99
CA CYS A 542 19.67 -31.48 -11.88
C CYS A 542 20.32 -31.81 -13.22
N ALA A 543 19.76 -31.28 -14.30
CA ALA A 543 20.32 -31.33 -15.64
C ALA A 543 20.18 -29.93 -16.28
N VAL A 544 21.21 -29.49 -17.00
CA VAL A 544 21.20 -28.23 -17.74
C VAL A 544 21.70 -28.49 -19.15
N GLU A 545 20.99 -27.96 -20.14
CA GLU A 545 21.32 -28.10 -21.55
C GLU A 545 21.12 -26.81 -22.32
N VAL A 546 22.05 -26.49 -23.23
CA VAL A 546 21.91 -25.37 -24.16
C VAL A 546 21.09 -25.83 -25.38
N LEU A 547 19.88 -25.30 -25.56
CA LEU A 547 18.98 -25.64 -26.66
C LEU A 547 19.28 -24.88 -27.95
N SER A 548 19.71 -23.62 -27.85
CA SER A 548 20.10 -22.82 -29.01
C SER A 548 20.90 -21.57 -28.62
N GLY A 549 21.89 -21.23 -29.46
CA GLY A 549 22.50 -19.90 -29.58
C GLY A 549 23.53 -19.53 -28.51
N GLY A 550 24.82 -19.58 -28.86
CA GLY A 550 25.76 -18.52 -28.48
C GLY A 550 26.49 -18.17 -29.77
N CYS A 551 26.48 -16.92 -30.23
CA CYS A 551 27.44 -16.55 -31.27
C CYS A 551 28.82 -16.74 -30.67
N THR A 552 29.60 -17.66 -31.25
CA THR A 552 31.03 -17.83 -30.98
C THR A 552 31.79 -16.54 -31.15
#